data_AF-B6G8K7-F1
#
_entry.id   AF-B6G8K7-F1
#
_cell.length_a   1.000
_cell.length_b   1.000
_cell.length_c   1.000
_cell.angle_alpha   90.00
_cell.angle_beta   90.00
_cell.angle_gamma   90.00
#
_symmetry.space_group_name_H-M   'P 1'
#
loop_
_entity.id
_entity.type
_entity.pdbx_description
1 polymer ?
#
loop_
_entity_poly.entity_id
_entity_poly.type
_entity_poly.pdbx_seq_one_letter_code
_entity_poly.pdbx_strand_id
1 'polypeptide(L)'
;MRELMGYRKHVEGRFEMTNARNEGGSTVSRILMRSFEVVRQCGRDYIDERERNAAFEQYCSDVEAAVGSLADVTNDRAVIIRVLREYWHIEGDDAEGLLHEEMRIRAPLRRLGRFLVEKRNYLPVGVERYLDDNRVKSRLRHESKLSTLTAEQLYREIEGHGR
;
A
#
# COMPACT_ATOMS: atom_id res chain seq x y z
N MET A 1 23.99 6.97 -17.06
CA MET A 1 23.23 8.03 -16.34
C MET A 1 22.56 9.07 -17.24
N ARG A 2 22.99 9.30 -18.51
CA ARG A 2 22.35 10.28 -19.41
C ARG A 2 21.01 9.82 -20.01
N GLU A 3 20.81 8.51 -20.19
CA GLU A 3 19.60 7.96 -20.79
C GLU A 3 18.37 8.06 -19.86
N LEU A 4 18.52 7.76 -18.57
CA LEU A 4 17.45 7.88 -17.55
C LEU A 4 16.86 9.30 -17.43
N MET A 5 17.63 10.35 -17.67
CA MET A 5 17.10 11.73 -17.66
C MET A 5 16.26 12.06 -18.89
N GLY A 6 16.57 11.47 -20.05
CA GLY A 6 15.74 11.61 -21.25
C GLY A 6 14.40 10.91 -21.11
N TYR A 7 14.40 9.73 -20.45
CA TYR A 7 13.19 8.96 -20.16
C TYR A 7 12.22 9.70 -19.23
N ARG A 8 12.72 10.40 -18.21
CA ARG A 8 11.89 11.17 -17.27
C ARG A 8 11.07 12.26 -17.96
N LYS A 9 11.70 13.06 -18.83
CA LYS A 9 11.01 14.14 -19.58
C LYS A 9 9.93 13.61 -20.54
N HIS A 10 10.16 12.44 -21.15
CA HIS A 10 9.20 11.88 -22.12
C HIS A 10 7.99 11.23 -21.43
N VAL A 11 8.17 10.71 -20.20
CA VAL A 11 7.07 10.21 -19.36
C VAL A 11 6.27 11.37 -18.79
N GLU A 12 6.92 12.42 -18.28
CA GLU A 12 6.27 13.64 -17.77
C GLU A 12 5.34 14.30 -18.82
N GLY A 13 5.79 14.40 -20.09
CA GLY A 13 4.99 14.99 -21.18
C GLY A 13 3.81 14.15 -21.68
N ARG A 14 3.82 12.82 -21.52
CA ARG A 14 2.62 11.98 -21.77
C ARG A 14 1.65 12.00 -20.59
N PHE A 15 2.19 12.16 -19.37
CA PHE A 15 1.43 12.18 -18.13
C PHE A 15 0.41 13.32 -18.03
N GLU A 16 0.76 14.49 -18.55
CA GLU A 16 -0.15 15.65 -18.60
C GLU A 16 -1.38 15.36 -19.47
N MET A 17 -1.25 14.54 -20.52
CA MET A 17 -2.38 14.19 -21.40
C MET A 17 -3.26 13.06 -20.86
N THR A 18 -2.72 12.11 -20.08
CA THR A 18 -3.53 11.03 -19.47
C THR A 18 -4.31 11.50 -18.23
N ASN A 19 -3.77 12.46 -17.48
CA ASN A 19 -4.45 13.03 -16.30
C ASN A 19 -5.76 13.75 -16.64
N ALA A 20 -5.88 14.36 -17.82
CA ALA A 20 -7.09 15.06 -18.25
C ALA A 20 -8.31 14.14 -18.47
N ARG A 21 -8.14 12.81 -18.47
CA ARG A 21 -9.23 11.83 -18.69
C ARG A 21 -9.65 11.04 -17.45
N ASN A 22 -8.96 11.18 -16.31
CA ASN A 22 -9.11 10.29 -15.15
C ASN A 22 -9.34 11.05 -13.82
N GLU A 23 -10.14 12.11 -13.84
CA GLU A 23 -10.35 13.02 -12.70
C GLU A 23 -11.11 12.39 -11.49
N GLY A 24 -11.59 11.15 -11.59
CA GLY A 24 -12.33 10.45 -10.52
C GLY A 24 -11.55 9.41 -9.71
N GLY A 25 -10.28 9.15 -10.01
CA GLY A 25 -9.49 8.08 -9.37
C GLY A 25 -8.86 8.49 -8.03
N SER A 26 -8.83 7.56 -7.06
CA SER A 26 -8.12 7.77 -5.80
C SER A 26 -6.64 8.15 -6.03
N THR A 27 -6.04 8.94 -5.13
CA THR A 27 -4.62 9.34 -5.25
C THR A 27 -3.69 8.14 -5.41
N VAL A 28 -3.98 7.03 -4.73
CA VAL A 28 -3.26 5.76 -4.85
C VAL A 28 -3.37 5.18 -6.27
N SER A 29 -4.57 5.14 -6.83
CA SER A 29 -4.81 4.63 -8.19
C SER A 29 -4.03 5.44 -9.24
N ARG A 30 -3.94 6.77 -9.06
CA ARG A 30 -3.15 7.64 -9.93
C ARG A 30 -1.65 7.33 -9.83
N ILE A 31 -1.12 7.15 -8.62
CA ILE A 31 0.29 6.78 -8.39
C ILE A 31 0.63 5.47 -9.11
N LEU A 32 -0.19 4.44 -8.90
CA LEU A 32 0.04 3.11 -9.48
C LEU A 32 -0.05 3.15 -11.00
N MET A 33 -0.98 3.93 -11.56
CA MET A 33 -1.10 4.08 -13.02
C MET A 33 0.19 4.65 -13.63
N ARG A 34 0.86 5.59 -12.96
CA ARG A 34 2.12 6.17 -13.48
C ARG A 34 3.23 5.16 -13.58
N SER A 35 3.39 4.36 -12.53
CA SER A 35 4.40 3.32 -12.57
C SER A 35 4.05 2.25 -13.59
N PHE A 36 2.78 1.82 -13.64
CA PHE A 36 2.35 0.84 -14.63
C PHE A 36 2.60 1.32 -16.07
N GLU A 37 2.46 2.62 -16.35
CA GLU A 37 2.80 3.16 -17.66
C GLU A 37 4.27 2.95 -18.05
N VAL A 38 5.21 3.00 -17.08
CA VAL A 38 6.63 2.68 -17.30
C VAL A 38 6.80 1.21 -17.68
N VAL A 39 6.10 0.30 -17.00
CA VAL A 39 6.11 -1.15 -17.29
C VAL A 39 5.48 -1.44 -18.65
N ARG A 40 4.33 -0.82 -18.94
CA ARG A 40 3.56 -0.95 -20.19
C ARG A 40 4.32 -0.44 -21.40
N GLN A 41 5.18 0.57 -21.22
CA GLN A 41 6.00 1.18 -22.27
C GLN A 41 6.73 0.12 -23.13
N CYS A 42 7.09 -1.02 -22.53
CA CYS A 42 7.76 -2.17 -23.16
C CYS A 42 6.84 -3.12 -23.96
N GLY A 43 5.52 -3.07 -23.73
CA GLY A 43 4.51 -3.94 -24.38
C GLY A 43 3.48 -3.18 -25.22
N ARG A 44 3.73 -1.88 -25.49
CA ARG A 44 2.75 -0.97 -26.11
C ARG A 44 2.25 -1.37 -27.49
N ASP A 45 3.00 -2.20 -28.20
CA ASP A 45 2.67 -2.61 -29.56
C ASP A 45 1.79 -3.88 -29.61
N TYR A 46 1.45 -4.48 -28.46
CA TYR A 46 0.86 -5.82 -28.41
C TYR A 46 -0.38 -6.00 -27.52
N ILE A 47 -0.81 -4.98 -26.77
CA ILE A 47 -1.83 -5.13 -25.71
C ILE A 47 -3.07 -4.27 -26.04
N ASP A 48 -4.24 -4.90 -26.12
CA ASP A 48 -5.51 -4.18 -26.30
C ASP A 48 -5.99 -3.47 -25.03
N GLU A 49 -7.05 -2.66 -25.11
CA GLU A 49 -7.54 -1.88 -23.97
C GLU A 49 -8.04 -2.74 -22.80
N ARG A 50 -8.62 -3.92 -23.08
CA ARG A 50 -9.17 -4.81 -22.05
C ARG A 50 -8.04 -5.54 -21.32
N GLU A 51 -7.07 -6.05 -22.07
CA GLU A 51 -5.85 -6.67 -21.54
C GLU A 51 -5.03 -5.66 -20.72
N ARG A 52 -4.99 -4.40 -21.14
CA ARG A 52 -4.35 -3.31 -20.40
C ARG A 52 -4.99 -3.10 -19.02
N ASN A 53 -6.31 -3.09 -18.94
CA ASN A 53 -7.01 -2.87 -17.67
C ASN A 53 -6.78 -4.06 -16.72
N ALA A 54 -6.86 -5.29 -17.23
CA ALA A 54 -6.57 -6.48 -16.44
C ALA A 54 -5.11 -6.52 -15.93
N ALA A 55 -4.14 -6.16 -16.79
CA ALA A 55 -2.74 -6.07 -16.41
C ALA A 55 -2.51 -4.97 -15.35
N PHE A 56 -3.21 -3.84 -15.45
CA PHE A 56 -3.15 -2.78 -14.45
C PHE A 56 -3.74 -3.21 -13.09
N GLU A 57 -4.88 -3.90 -13.10
CA GLU A 57 -5.49 -4.44 -11.88
C GLU A 57 -4.56 -5.44 -11.18
N GLN A 58 -3.96 -6.36 -11.95
CA GLN A 58 -2.98 -7.30 -11.42
C GLN A 58 -1.75 -6.57 -10.85
N TYR A 59 -1.22 -5.60 -11.59
CA TYR A 59 -0.10 -4.78 -11.13
C TYR A 59 -0.41 -4.08 -9.80
N CYS A 60 -1.60 -3.51 -9.65
CA CYS A 60 -2.02 -2.88 -8.39
C CYS A 60 -2.06 -3.89 -7.24
N SER A 61 -2.67 -5.05 -7.47
CA SER A 61 -2.74 -6.13 -6.49
C SER A 61 -1.35 -6.60 -6.03
N ASP A 62 -0.41 -6.75 -6.97
CA ASP A 62 0.95 -7.21 -6.69
C ASP A 62 1.74 -6.18 -5.87
N VAL A 63 1.60 -4.89 -6.19
CA VAL A 63 2.23 -3.81 -5.40
C VAL A 63 1.67 -3.79 -3.99
N GLU A 64 0.34 -3.85 -3.82
CA GLU A 64 -0.28 -3.86 -2.50
C GLU A 64 0.14 -5.08 -1.68
N ALA A 65 0.18 -6.27 -2.29
CA ALA A 65 0.62 -7.49 -1.63
C ALA A 65 2.11 -7.44 -1.23
N ALA A 66 2.97 -6.92 -2.09
CA ALA A 66 4.39 -6.74 -1.80
C ALA A 66 4.60 -5.75 -0.64
N VAL A 67 3.93 -4.60 -0.68
CA VAL A 67 3.98 -3.59 0.38
C VAL A 67 3.51 -4.15 1.71
N GLY A 68 2.38 -4.88 1.72
CA GLY A 68 1.88 -5.55 2.92
C GLY A 68 2.84 -6.63 3.46
N SER A 69 3.51 -7.38 2.59
CA SER A 69 4.47 -8.40 3.00
C SER A 69 5.74 -7.78 3.58
N LEU A 70 6.28 -6.74 2.94
CA LEU A 70 7.48 -6.03 3.43
C LEU A 70 7.19 -5.32 4.76
N ALA A 71 6.00 -4.73 4.89
CA ALA A 71 5.50 -4.15 6.13
C ALA A 71 5.52 -5.13 7.31
N ASP A 72 5.16 -6.39 7.04
CA ASP A 72 5.11 -7.45 8.03
C ASP A 72 6.50 -7.95 8.43
N VAL A 73 7.47 -7.94 7.50
CA VAL A 73 8.84 -8.45 7.72
C VAL A 73 9.75 -7.42 8.36
N THR A 74 9.79 -6.18 7.85
CA THR A 74 10.79 -5.19 8.26
C THR A 74 10.20 -4.08 9.13
N ASN A 75 8.95 -3.68 8.85
CA ASN A 75 8.33 -2.48 9.40
C ASN A 75 9.18 -1.19 9.25
N ASP A 76 10.20 -1.22 8.37
CA ASP A 76 11.13 -0.12 8.11
C ASP A 76 10.69 0.60 6.83
N ARG A 77 10.21 1.83 6.99
CA ARG A 77 9.70 2.64 5.88
C ARG A 77 10.76 2.88 4.81
N ALA A 78 12.00 3.16 5.21
CA ALA A 78 13.07 3.49 4.27
C ALA A 78 13.42 2.29 3.39
N VAL A 79 13.40 1.08 3.97
CA VAL A 79 13.60 -0.16 3.22
C VAL A 79 12.47 -0.39 2.22
N ILE A 80 11.21 -0.22 2.64
CA ILE A 80 10.04 -0.44 1.77
C ILE A 80 10.03 0.57 0.62
N ILE A 81 10.33 1.85 0.88
CA ILE A 81 10.43 2.89 -0.15
C ILE A 81 11.53 2.58 -1.15
N ARG A 82 12.70 2.11 -0.69
CA ARG A 82 13.78 1.71 -1.58
C ARG A 82 13.35 0.59 -2.53
N VAL A 83 12.63 -0.40 -2.01
CA VAL A 83 12.11 -1.53 -2.79
C VAL A 83 11.05 -1.06 -3.81
N LEU A 84 10.11 -0.21 -3.40
CA LEU A 84 9.12 0.40 -4.31
C LEU A 84 9.76 1.18 -5.45
N ARG A 85 10.85 1.89 -5.17
CA ARG A 85 11.61 2.61 -6.17
C ARG A 85 12.37 1.70 -7.12
N GLU A 86 13.03 0.67 -6.60
CA GLU A 86 13.92 -0.20 -7.36
C GLU A 86 13.16 -1.14 -8.30
N TYR A 87 12.06 -1.73 -7.82
CA TYR A 87 11.34 -2.77 -8.56
C TYR A 87 10.06 -2.27 -9.24
N TRP A 88 9.47 -1.20 -8.69
CA TRP A 88 8.22 -0.64 -9.20
C TRP A 88 8.36 0.82 -9.61
N HIS A 89 9.54 1.44 -9.63
CA HIS A 89 9.71 2.84 -10.10
C HIS A 89 8.77 3.87 -9.43
N ILE A 90 8.30 3.59 -8.21
CA ILE A 90 7.48 4.53 -7.44
C ILE A 90 8.41 5.34 -6.54
N GLU A 91 8.46 6.66 -6.74
CA GLU A 91 9.47 7.54 -6.13
C GLU A 91 8.88 8.55 -5.15
N GLY A 92 9.70 8.99 -4.18
CA GLY A 92 9.44 10.17 -3.35
C GLY A 92 8.10 10.10 -2.61
N ASP A 93 7.33 11.19 -2.70
CA ASP A 93 6.05 11.37 -2.02
C ASP A 93 4.99 10.33 -2.44
N ASP A 94 5.11 9.77 -3.64
CA ASP A 94 4.19 8.73 -4.13
C ASP A 94 4.39 7.41 -3.36
N ALA A 95 5.66 7.04 -3.12
CA ALA A 95 5.98 5.87 -2.31
C ALA A 95 5.55 6.06 -0.85
N GLU A 96 5.78 7.26 -0.31
CA GLU A 96 5.34 7.63 1.04
C GLU A 96 3.81 7.61 1.17
N GLY A 97 3.10 8.09 0.15
CA GLY A 97 1.64 8.09 0.08
C GLY A 97 1.04 6.69 0.08
N LEU A 98 1.59 5.78 -0.73
CA LEU A 98 1.21 4.35 -0.72
C LEU A 98 1.45 3.72 0.64
N LEU A 99 2.63 3.96 1.21
CA LEU A 99 3.03 3.37 2.47
C LEU A 99 2.27 3.94 3.67
N HIS A 100 1.72 5.15 3.54
CA HIS A 100 1.01 5.82 4.63
C HIS A 100 -0.18 4.99 5.12
N GLU A 101 -1.08 4.59 4.21
CA GLU A 101 -2.27 3.81 4.60
C GLU A 101 -1.86 2.42 5.13
N GLU A 102 -0.87 1.80 4.49
CA GLU A 102 -0.37 0.49 4.89
C GLU A 102 0.14 0.51 6.33
N MET A 103 1.08 1.40 6.63
CA MET A 103 1.72 1.50 7.94
C MET A 103 0.77 2.01 9.02
N ARG A 104 -0.17 2.88 8.65
CA ARG A 104 -1.10 3.47 9.60
C ARG A 104 -2.24 2.52 9.99
N ILE A 105 -2.71 1.70 9.06
CA ILE A 105 -3.96 0.96 9.23
C ILE A 105 -3.79 -0.52 8.94
N ARG A 106 -3.39 -0.87 7.72
CA ARG A 106 -3.46 -2.26 7.22
C ARG A 106 -2.47 -3.18 7.95
N ALA A 107 -1.23 -2.76 8.10
CA ALA A 107 -0.20 -3.54 8.80
C ALA A 107 -0.50 -3.71 10.31
N PRO A 108 -0.85 -2.65 11.08
CA PRO A 108 -1.30 -2.81 12.47
C PRO A 108 -2.49 -3.76 12.62
N LEU A 109 -3.50 -3.69 11.72
CA LEU A 109 -4.64 -4.61 11.73
C LEU A 109 -4.20 -6.06 11.51
N ARG A 110 -3.38 -6.34 10.48
CA ARG A 110 -2.88 -7.70 10.21
C ARG A 110 -2.05 -8.24 11.37
N ARG A 111 -1.16 -7.42 11.94
CA ARG A 111 -0.35 -7.80 13.11
C ARG A 111 -1.21 -8.14 14.31
N LEU A 112 -2.23 -7.33 14.61
CA LEU A 112 -3.18 -7.60 15.68
C LEU A 112 -3.98 -8.88 15.41
N GLY A 113 -4.46 -9.07 14.17
CA GLY A 113 -5.17 -10.28 13.77
C GLY A 113 -4.35 -11.55 14.00
N ARG A 114 -3.08 -11.56 13.56
CA ARG A 114 -2.16 -12.68 13.84
C ARG A 114 -1.96 -12.90 15.34
N PHE A 115 -1.74 -11.84 16.11
CA PHE A 115 -1.59 -11.94 17.56
C PHE A 115 -2.83 -12.56 18.25
N LEU A 116 -4.04 -12.19 17.82
CA LEU A 116 -5.28 -12.73 18.37
C LEU A 116 -5.38 -14.24 18.13
N VAL A 117 -5.02 -14.71 16.94
CA VAL A 117 -4.98 -16.15 16.63
C VAL A 117 -3.90 -16.85 17.45
N GLU A 118 -2.67 -16.38 17.35
CA GLU A 118 -1.49 -17.10 17.86
C GLU A 118 -1.33 -17.03 19.39
N LYS A 119 -1.79 -15.94 20.02
CA LYS A 119 -1.53 -15.66 21.45
C LYS A 119 -2.80 -15.56 22.28
N ARG A 120 -3.96 -15.33 21.67
CA ARG A 120 -5.26 -15.24 22.37
C ARG A 120 -6.22 -16.37 21.97
N ASN A 121 -5.82 -17.29 21.10
CA ASN A 121 -6.60 -18.45 20.64
C ASN A 121 -7.94 -18.08 19.99
N TYR A 122 -8.00 -16.93 19.30
CA TYR A 122 -9.17 -16.58 18.51
C TYR A 122 -9.23 -17.43 17.25
N LEU A 123 -10.44 -17.88 16.89
CA LEU A 123 -10.70 -18.41 15.56
C LEU A 123 -10.71 -17.26 14.52
N PRO A 124 -10.40 -17.52 13.23
CA PRO A 124 -10.39 -16.47 12.20
C PRO A 124 -11.67 -15.62 12.16
N VAL A 125 -12.85 -16.25 12.23
CA VAL A 125 -14.14 -15.53 12.29
C VAL A 125 -14.29 -14.67 13.56
N GLY A 126 -13.67 -15.09 14.66
CA GLY A 126 -13.63 -14.33 15.90
C GLY A 126 -12.72 -13.11 15.81
N VAL A 127 -11.65 -13.18 15.01
CA VAL A 127 -10.76 -12.04 14.77
C VAL A 127 -11.49 -10.92 14.05
N GLU A 128 -12.21 -11.21 12.96
CA GLU A 128 -12.96 -10.20 12.22
C GLU A 128 -13.98 -9.49 13.11
N ARG A 129 -14.77 -10.27 13.86
CA ARG A 129 -15.72 -9.72 14.86
C ARG A 129 -15.02 -8.84 15.89
N TYR A 130 -13.90 -9.29 16.45
CA TYR A 130 -13.15 -8.51 17.43
C TYR A 130 -12.70 -7.16 16.85
N LEU A 131 -12.15 -7.16 15.64
CA LEU A 131 -11.66 -5.94 14.99
C LEU A 131 -12.79 -4.95 14.69
N ASP A 132 -13.96 -5.46 14.32
CA ASP A 132 -15.14 -4.65 13.99
C ASP A 132 -15.86 -4.13 15.24
N ASP A 133 -16.13 -5.00 16.22
CA ASP A 133 -16.82 -4.65 17.47
C ASP A 133 -16.04 -3.57 18.24
N ASN A 134 -14.70 -3.67 18.24
CA ASN A 134 -13.82 -2.69 18.87
C ASN A 134 -13.45 -1.51 17.97
N ARG A 135 -14.00 -1.45 16.75
CA ARG A 135 -13.77 -0.39 15.75
C ARG A 135 -12.29 -0.11 15.53
N VAL A 136 -11.45 -1.14 15.52
CA VAL A 136 -9.98 -1.00 15.53
C VAL A 136 -9.49 -0.19 14.33
N LYS A 137 -10.04 -0.47 13.14
CA LYS A 137 -9.74 0.29 11.91
C LYS A 137 -10.06 1.78 12.06
N SER A 138 -11.18 2.11 12.69
CA SER A 138 -11.56 3.50 12.95
C SER A 138 -10.61 4.15 13.94
N ARG A 139 -10.26 3.46 15.03
CA ARG A 139 -9.31 3.98 16.04
C ARG A 139 -7.94 4.26 15.42
N LEU A 140 -7.40 3.35 14.60
CA LEU A 140 -6.14 3.54 13.87
C LEU A 140 -6.17 4.74 12.90
N ARG A 141 -7.34 5.04 12.31
CA ARG A 141 -7.51 6.24 11.47
C ARG A 141 -7.37 7.52 12.30
N HIS A 142 -8.02 7.58 13.47
CA HIS A 142 -8.11 8.80 14.27
C HIS A 142 -6.93 9.00 15.23
N GLU A 143 -6.34 7.92 15.73
CA GLU A 143 -5.27 7.93 16.73
C GLU A 143 -3.97 7.40 16.14
N SER A 144 -3.13 8.29 15.59
CA SER A 144 -1.86 7.92 14.93
C SER A 144 -0.90 7.16 15.84
N LYS A 145 -0.93 7.41 17.16
CA LYS A 145 -0.10 6.68 18.13
C LYS A 145 -0.35 5.18 18.14
N LEU A 146 -1.55 4.73 17.75
CA LEU A 146 -1.92 3.32 17.81
C LEU A 146 -1.19 2.49 16.75
N SER A 147 -0.85 3.09 15.60
CA SER A 147 -0.16 2.36 14.52
C SER A 147 1.30 2.05 14.85
N THR A 148 1.89 2.74 15.82
CA THR A 148 3.28 2.52 16.27
C THR A 148 3.40 1.46 17.36
N LEU A 149 2.28 1.01 17.93
CA LEU A 149 2.25 0.00 18.98
C LEU A 149 2.54 -1.39 18.41
N THR A 150 3.15 -2.25 19.24
CA THR A 150 3.19 -3.69 18.95
C THR A 150 1.78 -4.28 19.01
N ALA A 151 1.57 -5.46 18.42
CA ALA A 151 0.25 -6.11 18.42
C ALA A 151 -0.29 -6.33 19.86
N GLU A 152 0.59 -6.69 20.80
CA GLU A 152 0.21 -6.88 22.20
C GLU A 152 -0.15 -5.55 22.90
N GLN A 153 0.63 -4.50 22.67
CA GLN A 153 0.35 -3.17 23.21
C GLN A 153 -0.96 -2.62 22.65
N LEU A 154 -1.16 -2.76 21.34
CA LEU A 154 -2.39 -2.37 20.67
C LEU A 154 -3.59 -3.13 21.23
N TYR A 155 -3.47 -4.44 21.44
CA TYR A 155 -4.50 -5.24 22.11
C TYR A 155 -4.83 -4.69 23.51
N ARG A 156 -3.83 -4.43 24.37
CA ARG A 156 -4.06 -3.89 25.72
C ARG A 156 -4.71 -2.50 25.72
N GLU A 157 -4.30 -1.64 24.79
CA GLU A 157 -4.89 -0.31 24.59
C GLU A 157 -6.33 -0.40 24.07
N ILE A 158 -6.66 -1.44 23.30
CA ILE A 158 -8.02 -1.70 22.85
C ILE A 158 -8.91 -2.16 24.00
N GLU A 159 -8.43 -3.12 24.80
CA GLU A 159 -9.13 -3.65 25.99
C GLU A 159 -9.25 -2.65 27.15
N GLY A 160 -8.60 -1.48 27.07
CA GLY A 160 -8.63 -0.47 28.13
C GLY A 160 -7.72 -0.79 29.34
N HIS A 161 -6.71 -1.64 29.16
CA HIS A 161 -5.74 -2.01 30.19
C HIS A 161 -4.42 -1.22 30.11
N GLY A 162 -4.33 -0.18 29.28
CA GLY A 162 -3.19 0.72 29.19
C GLY A 162 -3.28 1.89 30.18
N ARG A 163 -2.60 1.77 31.33
CA ARG A 163 -2.15 2.90 32.16
C ARG A 163 -0.65 2.80 32.36
#